data_AF-A0A8X8ZLA8-F1
#
_entry.id   AF-A0A8X8ZLA8-F1
#
_cell.length_a   1.000
_cell.length_b   1.000
_cell.length_c   1.000
_cell.angle_alpha   90.00
_cell.angle_beta   90.00
_cell.angle_gamma   90.00
#
_symmetry.space_group_name_H-M   'P 1'
#
loop_
_entity.id
_entity.type
_entity.pdbx_description
1 polymer ?
#
loop_
_entity_poly.entity_id
_entity_poly.type
_entity_poly.pdbx_seq_one_letter_code
_entity_poly.pdbx_strand_id
1 'polypeptide(L)'
;MGGRNLFFAAVISFSTALITYNIIISANASLKQGFPGESSVDPIIRMPTDAARKGRRRRLFHTAVTASDSVYNTWQCRVMYYWFKQQKLRNPSSDMGGFTRVLHSGKPDRFMDEIPTFVAQPLPDGVDQGYIVLNRPWAFVQWLQQANIEEDYIFMSEPDHLLVKPIPNLSRDGLAAAFPFFYIEPKKFEKILRKFFPEDRGPITNIDPIGNSPVILRKDALKKIAPTWMNVSLAMKKDPEADKAFGWVLEMYAYAVASALHDVGNILHKDFMIQPPWDTAIGKSYIIHYTYGCDYDLQGKMTPGKIGEWRFDKRSYYDWPPRNLSLPPPGVPESVVTLVKMVNEATANIPNWGS
;
A
#
# COMPACT_ATOMS: atom_id res chain seq x y z
N MET A 1 3.67 37.00 -16.66
CA MET A 1 4.09 35.59 -16.49
C MET A 1 4.62 35.25 -15.08
N GLY A 2 4.25 35.97 -14.00
CA GLY A 2 4.77 35.69 -12.64
C GLY A 2 3.76 35.14 -11.62
N GLY A 3 2.45 35.30 -11.81
CA GLY A 3 1.45 34.99 -10.78
C GLY A 3 1.07 33.51 -10.63
N ARG A 4 1.27 32.69 -11.67
CA ARG A 4 0.83 31.29 -11.69
C ARG A 4 1.75 30.39 -10.84
N ASN A 5 3.06 30.65 -10.84
CA ASN A 5 4.03 29.87 -10.04
C ASN A 5 3.94 30.18 -8.54
N LEU A 6 3.58 31.39 -8.15
CA LEU A 6 3.37 31.77 -6.75
C LEU A 6 2.11 31.12 -6.16
N PHE A 7 1.05 30.94 -6.96
CA PHE A 7 -0.17 30.26 -6.53
C PHE A 7 0.07 28.76 -6.28
N PHE A 8 0.79 28.06 -7.17
CA PHE A 8 1.14 26.66 -6.95
C PHE A 8 2.09 26.46 -5.76
N ALA A 9 3.09 27.33 -5.58
CA ALA A 9 3.97 27.28 -4.41
C ALA A 9 3.21 27.52 -3.10
N ALA A 10 2.22 28.43 -3.09
CA ALA A 10 1.38 28.69 -1.92
C ALA A 10 0.46 27.50 -1.58
N VAL A 11 -0.18 26.88 -2.58
CA VAL A 11 -1.05 25.70 -2.38
C VAL A 11 -0.25 24.48 -1.90
N ILE A 12 0.96 24.28 -2.42
CA ILE A 12 1.87 23.21 -1.98
C ILE A 12 2.36 23.48 -0.55
N SER A 13 2.70 24.72 -0.21
CA SER A 13 3.13 25.10 1.16
C SER A 13 1.99 24.99 2.18
N PHE A 14 0.75 25.27 1.77
CA PHE A 14 -0.42 25.07 2.63
C PHE A 14 -0.74 23.59 2.84
N SER A 15 -0.50 22.76 1.81
CA SER A 15 -0.66 21.30 1.87
C SER A 15 0.39 20.64 2.77
N THR A 16 1.66 21.09 2.72
CA THR A 16 2.70 20.60 3.63
C THR A 16 2.44 21.03 5.07
N ALA A 17 1.89 22.23 5.30
CA ALA A 17 1.49 22.69 6.63
C ALA A 17 0.32 21.88 7.22
N LEU A 18 -0.70 21.54 6.42
CA LEU A 18 -1.83 20.70 6.84
C LEU A 18 -1.42 19.25 7.15
N ILE A 19 -0.50 18.69 6.36
CA ILE A 19 0.08 17.36 6.62
C ILE A 19 0.86 17.39 7.93
N THR A 20 1.69 18.42 8.15
CA THR A 20 2.49 18.55 9.38
C THR A 20 1.61 18.76 10.61
N TYR A 21 0.55 19.57 10.51
CA TYR A 21 -0.37 19.87 11.60
C TYR A 21 -1.19 18.64 12.05
N ASN A 22 -1.73 17.87 11.10
CA ASN A 22 -2.47 16.64 11.43
C ASN A 22 -1.54 15.54 12.00
N ILE A 23 -0.29 15.50 11.57
CA ILE A 23 0.71 14.55 12.10
C ILE A 23 1.12 14.90 13.54
N ILE A 24 1.35 16.17 13.87
CA ILE A 24 1.73 16.60 15.23
C ILE A 24 0.62 16.30 16.25
N ILE A 25 -0.65 16.48 15.88
CA ILE A 25 -1.79 16.15 16.76
C ILE A 25 -1.90 14.63 16.94
N SER A 26 -1.66 13.83 15.89
CA SER A 26 -1.70 12.37 15.97
C SER A 26 -0.52 11.75 16.75
N ALA A 27 0.67 12.37 16.70
CA ALA A 27 1.86 11.91 17.42
C ALA A 27 1.80 12.19 18.93
N ASN A 28 0.97 13.15 19.36
CA ASN A 28 0.76 13.46 20.78
C ASN A 28 -0.36 12.64 21.44
N ALA A 29 -1.03 11.74 20.70
CA ALA A 29 -1.97 10.80 21.28
C ALA A 29 -1.19 9.66 21.99
N SER A 30 -0.96 9.86 23.29
CA SER A 30 -0.34 8.88 24.20
C SER A 30 -0.96 7.48 24.07
N LEU A 31 -0.17 6.51 23.60
CA LEU A 31 -0.48 5.08 23.60
C LEU A 31 -0.41 4.53 25.04
N LYS A 32 -1.51 4.63 25.78
CA LYS A 32 -1.77 3.78 26.95
C LYS A 32 -3.25 3.41 27.01
N GLN A 33 -3.58 2.23 26.49
CA GLN A 33 -4.76 1.49 26.93
C GLN A 33 -4.30 0.14 27.46
N GLY A 34 -4.37 -0.02 28.78
CA GLY A 34 -4.16 -1.28 29.46
C GLY A 34 -5.40 -2.17 29.33
N PHE A 35 -5.17 -3.48 29.31
CA PHE A 35 -6.23 -4.50 29.33
C PHE A 35 -6.29 -5.15 30.71
N PRO A 36 -7.48 -5.43 31.27
CA PRO A 36 -7.62 -6.39 32.37
C PRO A 36 -7.54 -7.81 31.82
N GLY A 37 -6.81 -8.69 32.52
CA GLY A 37 -6.76 -10.11 32.23
C GLY A 37 -7.93 -10.89 32.83
N GLU A 38 -8.22 -12.06 32.26
CA GLU A 38 -8.12 -13.34 32.97
C GLU A 38 -8.32 -14.53 32.02
N SER A 39 -7.84 -15.67 32.51
CA SER A 39 -7.52 -16.95 31.90
C SER A 39 -8.71 -17.84 31.50
N SER A 40 -8.52 -18.67 30.47
CA SER A 40 -8.99 -20.07 30.49
C SER A 40 -8.04 -20.97 29.69
N VAL A 41 -7.84 -22.18 30.21
CA VAL A 41 -6.90 -23.22 29.75
C VAL A 41 -7.58 -24.05 28.67
N ASP A 42 -6.89 -24.32 27.55
CA ASP A 42 -7.39 -25.19 26.47
C ASP A 42 -6.46 -26.40 26.27
N PRO A 43 -6.98 -27.64 26.07
CA PRO A 43 -6.18 -28.84 26.08
C PRO A 43 -5.45 -29.07 24.76
N ILE A 44 -4.21 -29.54 24.85
CA ILE A 44 -3.33 -29.82 23.72
C ILE A 44 -3.82 -31.06 22.97
N ILE A 45 -4.51 -30.86 21.84
CA ILE A 45 -4.67 -31.91 20.82
C ILE A 45 -3.48 -31.81 19.86
N ARG A 46 -2.56 -32.79 19.94
CA ARG A 46 -1.49 -32.97 18.94
C ARG A 46 -2.12 -33.33 17.59
N MET A 47 -2.08 -32.41 16.63
CA MET A 47 -2.39 -32.73 15.23
C MET A 47 -1.19 -33.42 14.56
N PRO A 48 -1.39 -34.53 13.84
CA PRO A 48 -0.33 -35.13 13.03
C PRO A 48 0.02 -34.21 11.87
N THR A 49 1.21 -33.62 11.93
CA THR A 49 1.88 -33.03 10.78
C THR A 49 2.13 -34.13 9.73
N ASP A 50 1.86 -33.81 8.47
CA ASP A 50 2.32 -34.51 7.26
C ASP A 50 1.31 -35.32 6.41
N ALA A 51 0.02 -35.40 6.76
CA ALA A 51 -0.94 -36.13 5.92
C ALA A 51 -1.79 -35.26 4.95
N ALA A 52 -1.84 -33.93 5.10
CA ALA A 52 -2.78 -33.08 4.33
C ALA A 52 -2.22 -32.45 3.03
N ARG A 53 -1.01 -32.81 2.60
CA ARG A 53 -0.31 -32.16 1.46
C ARG A 53 -0.43 -32.88 0.12
N LYS A 54 -1.30 -33.88 -0.02
CA LYS A 54 -1.60 -34.51 -1.31
C LYS A 54 -2.92 -33.96 -1.86
N GLY A 55 -2.83 -33.00 -2.79
CA GLY A 55 -3.96 -32.64 -3.68
C GLY A 55 -4.45 -31.19 -3.68
N ARG A 56 -3.98 -30.32 -2.78
CA ARG A 56 -4.33 -28.89 -2.87
C ARG A 56 -3.47 -28.20 -3.93
N ARG A 57 -4.09 -27.86 -5.07
CA ARG A 57 -3.53 -26.93 -6.07
C ARG A 57 -2.97 -25.71 -5.33
N ARG A 58 -1.71 -25.33 -5.63
CA ARG A 58 -1.08 -24.15 -5.02
C ARG A 58 -1.97 -22.94 -5.23
N ARG A 59 -2.23 -22.19 -4.16
CA ARG A 59 -3.07 -20.99 -4.18
C ARG A 59 -2.22 -19.78 -4.54
N LEU A 60 -1.65 -19.81 -5.73
CA LEU A 60 -0.78 -18.72 -6.20
C LEU A 60 -1.58 -17.42 -6.29
N PHE A 61 -0.91 -16.29 -6.02
CA PHE A 61 -1.45 -14.95 -6.26
C PHE A 61 -0.67 -14.21 -7.33
N HIS A 62 -1.36 -13.44 -8.16
CA HIS A 62 -0.77 -12.49 -9.09
C HIS A 62 -0.53 -11.16 -8.38
N THR A 63 0.68 -10.63 -8.40
CA THR A 63 0.99 -9.33 -7.80
C THR A 63 0.66 -8.20 -8.77
N ALA A 64 -0.13 -7.22 -8.33
CA ALA A 64 -0.49 -6.04 -9.11
C ALA A 64 -0.05 -4.78 -8.38
N VAL A 65 0.67 -3.91 -9.09
CA VAL A 65 1.10 -2.60 -8.59
C VAL A 65 0.61 -1.53 -9.55
N THR A 66 -0.20 -0.58 -9.06
CA THR A 66 -0.59 0.58 -9.86
C THR A 66 0.47 1.67 -9.83
N ALA A 67 0.78 2.24 -10.98
CA ALA A 67 1.79 3.28 -11.10
C ALA A 67 1.42 4.30 -12.18
N SER A 68 1.87 5.55 -11.96
CA SER A 68 1.97 6.57 -13.00
C SER A 68 3.26 6.44 -13.81
N ASP A 69 3.38 7.17 -14.92
CA ASP A 69 4.59 7.30 -15.72
C ASP A 69 5.61 8.30 -15.13
N SER A 70 5.36 8.84 -13.94
CA SER A 70 6.30 9.72 -13.26
C SER A 70 7.59 8.98 -12.88
N VAL A 71 8.73 9.69 -12.92
CA VAL A 71 10.01 9.15 -12.45
C VAL A 71 9.90 8.68 -11.00
N TYR A 72 9.22 9.46 -10.16
CA TYR A 72 8.92 9.12 -8.77
C TYR A 72 8.32 7.72 -8.62
N ASN A 73 7.21 7.39 -9.30
CA ASN A 73 6.64 6.03 -9.23
C ASN A 73 7.48 4.98 -9.95
N THR A 74 8.11 5.36 -11.06
CA THR A 74 8.90 4.44 -11.88
C THR A 74 10.03 3.83 -11.10
N TRP A 75 10.86 4.63 -10.43
CA TRP A 75 12.02 4.08 -9.70
C TRP A 75 11.57 3.17 -8.56
N GLN A 76 10.49 3.53 -7.85
CA GLN A 76 9.90 2.73 -6.77
C GLN A 76 9.44 1.37 -7.32
N CYS A 77 8.69 1.38 -8.43
CA CYS A 77 8.19 0.17 -9.06
C CYS A 77 9.31 -0.75 -9.56
N ARG A 78 10.39 -0.19 -10.13
CA ARG A 78 11.58 -0.97 -10.53
C ARG A 78 12.26 -1.64 -9.34
N VAL A 79 12.42 -0.94 -8.23
CA VAL A 79 12.99 -1.50 -6.99
C VAL A 79 12.08 -2.60 -6.42
N MET A 80 10.78 -2.36 -6.35
CA MET A 80 9.79 -3.34 -5.91
C MET A 80 9.85 -4.60 -6.79
N TYR A 81 9.85 -4.44 -8.12
CA TYR A 81 9.91 -5.55 -9.06
C TYR A 81 11.22 -6.33 -9.00
N TYR A 82 12.36 -5.65 -8.76
CA TYR A 82 13.63 -6.32 -8.46
C TYR A 82 13.48 -7.25 -7.26
N TRP A 83 12.92 -6.76 -6.15
CA TRP A 83 12.73 -7.57 -4.94
C TRP A 83 11.71 -8.68 -5.12
N PHE A 84 10.65 -8.46 -5.90
CA PHE A 84 9.74 -9.53 -6.32
C PHE A 84 10.48 -10.65 -7.04
N LYS A 85 11.34 -10.33 -8.02
CA LYS A 85 12.16 -11.32 -8.73
C LYS A 85 13.11 -12.05 -7.78
N GLN A 86 13.78 -11.33 -6.88
CA GLN A 86 14.67 -11.93 -5.89
C GLN A 86 13.93 -12.93 -4.98
N GLN A 87 12.75 -12.56 -4.47
CA GLN A 87 11.96 -13.46 -3.63
C GLN A 87 11.49 -14.71 -4.38
N LYS A 88 11.07 -14.57 -5.65
CA LYS A 88 10.71 -15.73 -6.48
C LYS A 88 11.90 -16.64 -6.80
N LEU A 89 13.06 -16.07 -7.12
CA LEU A 89 14.26 -16.83 -7.42
C LEU A 89 14.75 -17.60 -6.19
N ARG A 90 14.80 -16.95 -5.03
CA ARG A 90 15.25 -17.55 -3.76
C ARG A 90 14.22 -18.53 -3.18
N ASN A 91 12.94 -18.38 -3.53
CA ASN A 91 11.84 -19.19 -3.01
C ASN A 91 10.92 -19.72 -4.13
N PRO A 92 11.38 -20.66 -4.97
CA PRO A 92 10.58 -21.21 -6.08
C PRO A 92 9.29 -21.94 -5.63
N SER A 93 9.23 -22.32 -4.35
CA SER A 93 8.07 -22.96 -3.75
C SER A 93 7.06 -22.00 -3.11
N SER A 94 7.31 -20.69 -3.17
CA SER A 94 6.41 -19.67 -2.61
C SER A 94 5.06 -19.62 -3.36
N ASP A 95 4.08 -18.96 -2.75
CA ASP A 95 2.76 -18.74 -3.36
C ASP A 95 2.75 -17.53 -4.33
N MET A 96 3.93 -16.97 -4.65
CA MET A 96 4.07 -15.81 -5.53
C MET A 96 3.97 -16.23 -7.01
N GLY A 97 2.87 -15.86 -7.67
CA GLY A 97 2.59 -16.08 -9.09
C GLY A 97 3.22 -15.02 -10.00
N GLY A 98 2.45 -14.49 -10.95
CA GLY A 98 2.85 -13.43 -11.86
C GLY A 98 2.95 -12.04 -11.21
N PHE A 99 3.40 -11.08 -12.01
CA PHE A 99 3.49 -9.68 -11.63
C PHE A 99 2.97 -8.82 -12.79
N THR A 100 2.18 -7.79 -12.49
CA THR A 100 1.79 -6.76 -13.44
C THR A 100 1.95 -5.37 -12.81
N ARG A 101 2.69 -4.49 -13.49
CA ARG A 101 2.56 -3.05 -13.30
C ARG A 101 1.34 -2.55 -14.08
N VAL A 102 0.35 -2.04 -13.38
CA VAL A 102 -0.84 -1.44 -13.99
C VAL A 102 -0.56 0.05 -14.18
N LEU A 103 -0.04 0.40 -15.36
CA LEU A 103 0.38 1.75 -15.73
C LEU A 103 -0.83 2.56 -16.18
N HIS A 104 -1.23 3.57 -15.40
CA HIS A 104 -2.44 4.35 -15.64
C HIS A 104 -2.18 5.72 -16.29
N SER A 105 -1.15 5.80 -17.14
CA SER A 105 -0.80 7.00 -17.92
C SER A 105 -1.51 7.06 -19.27
N GLY A 106 -2.19 5.99 -19.70
CA GLY A 106 -2.82 5.86 -21.01
C GLY A 106 -1.87 5.59 -22.18
N LYS A 107 -0.54 5.57 -21.94
CA LYS A 107 0.47 5.34 -22.97
C LYS A 107 1.57 4.38 -22.49
N PRO A 108 2.12 3.54 -23.39
CA PRO A 108 3.31 2.74 -23.10
C PRO A 108 4.49 3.61 -22.64
N ASP A 109 5.36 3.02 -21.83
CA ASP A 109 6.69 3.56 -21.54
C ASP A 109 7.77 2.51 -21.83
N ARG A 110 9.03 2.93 -21.82
CA ARG A 110 10.17 2.04 -22.09
C ARG A 110 10.42 0.98 -21.00
N PHE A 111 9.81 1.10 -19.82
CA PHE A 111 10.00 0.14 -18.72
C PHE A 111 9.11 -1.08 -18.89
N MET A 112 8.24 -1.11 -19.89
CA MET A 112 7.46 -2.29 -20.27
C MET A 112 8.36 -3.45 -20.73
N ASP A 113 9.57 -3.16 -21.23
CA ASP A 113 10.56 -4.19 -21.57
C ASP A 113 11.19 -4.84 -20.32
N GLU A 114 11.15 -4.14 -19.18
CA GLU A 114 11.69 -4.62 -17.90
C GLU A 114 10.62 -5.23 -17.00
N ILE A 115 9.46 -4.58 -16.89
CA ILE A 115 8.37 -4.93 -15.97
C ILE A 115 7.14 -5.31 -16.80
N PRO A 116 6.58 -6.52 -16.64
CA PRO A 116 5.32 -6.87 -17.28
C PRO A 116 4.26 -5.83 -16.93
N THR A 117 3.70 -5.19 -17.96
CA THR A 117 2.88 -3.98 -17.78
C THR A 117 1.57 -4.10 -18.54
N PHE A 118 0.49 -3.67 -17.89
CA PHE A 118 -0.78 -3.37 -18.53
C PHE A 118 -0.96 -1.85 -18.59
N VAL A 119 -1.27 -1.30 -19.76
CA VAL A 119 -1.52 0.14 -19.93
C VAL A 119 -3.02 0.40 -19.81
N ALA A 120 -3.42 1.06 -18.73
CA ALA A 120 -4.77 1.52 -18.50
C ALA A 120 -4.93 2.97 -18.97
N GLN A 121 -6.09 3.30 -19.53
CA GLN A 121 -6.46 4.68 -19.82
C GLN A 121 -6.75 5.42 -18.50
N PRO A 122 -6.30 6.67 -18.34
CA PRO A 122 -6.67 7.48 -17.20
C PRO A 122 -8.18 7.77 -17.21
N LEU A 123 -8.69 8.31 -16.10
CA LEU A 123 -10.00 8.92 -16.08
C LEU A 123 -10.06 10.10 -17.06
N PRO A 124 -11.23 10.40 -17.65
CA PRO A 124 -11.39 11.60 -18.45
C PRO A 124 -11.04 12.87 -17.67
N ASP A 125 -10.53 13.88 -18.38
CA ASP A 125 -10.11 15.14 -17.80
C ASP A 125 -11.18 15.76 -16.89
N GLY A 126 -10.77 16.18 -15.69
CA GLY A 126 -11.62 16.83 -14.70
C GLY A 126 -12.48 15.89 -13.86
N VAL A 127 -12.62 14.60 -14.23
CA VAL A 127 -13.39 13.63 -13.44
C VAL A 127 -12.74 13.36 -12.08
N ASP A 128 -11.41 13.37 -12.03
CA ASP A 128 -10.63 13.14 -10.82
C ASP A 128 -10.59 14.35 -9.88
N GLN A 129 -11.05 15.53 -10.33
CA GLN A 129 -11.00 16.79 -9.59
C GLN A 129 -9.61 17.09 -9.00
N GLY A 130 -8.54 16.74 -9.73
CA GLY A 130 -7.15 16.89 -9.30
C GLY A 130 -6.67 15.87 -8.27
N TYR A 131 -7.51 14.90 -7.88
CA TYR A 131 -7.13 13.78 -7.01
C TYR A 131 -6.74 12.57 -7.86
N ILE A 132 -5.48 12.57 -8.31
CA ILE A 132 -4.91 11.59 -9.24
C ILE A 132 -5.07 10.13 -8.80
N VAL A 133 -5.26 9.88 -7.50
CA VAL A 133 -5.42 8.55 -6.90
C VAL A 133 -6.67 7.85 -7.44
N LEU A 134 -7.67 8.59 -7.93
CA LEU A 134 -8.87 8.00 -8.55
C LEU A 134 -8.59 7.21 -9.84
N ASN A 135 -7.44 7.42 -10.47
CA ASN A 135 -7.01 6.59 -11.61
C ASN A 135 -6.73 5.14 -11.21
N ARG A 136 -6.40 4.87 -9.94
CA ARG A 136 -6.10 3.54 -9.43
C ARG A 136 -7.27 2.55 -9.52
N PRO A 137 -8.45 2.81 -8.91
CA PRO A 137 -9.59 1.92 -9.04
C PRO A 137 -10.00 1.74 -10.52
N TRP A 138 -9.95 2.81 -11.32
CA TRP A 138 -10.27 2.73 -12.74
C TRP A 138 -9.30 1.83 -13.52
N ALA A 139 -8.00 1.90 -13.21
CA ALA A 139 -7.00 1.06 -13.81
C ALA A 139 -7.20 -0.42 -13.46
N PHE A 140 -7.60 -0.73 -12.22
CA PHE A 140 -7.95 -2.10 -11.82
C PHE A 140 -9.18 -2.63 -12.55
N VAL A 141 -10.22 -1.80 -12.77
CA VAL A 141 -11.39 -2.19 -13.58
C VAL A 141 -10.95 -2.63 -14.97
N GLN A 142 -10.17 -1.80 -15.67
CA GLN A 142 -9.68 -2.11 -17.01
C GLN A 142 -8.79 -3.35 -17.03
N TRP A 143 -7.83 -3.43 -16.10
CA TRP A 143 -6.90 -4.55 -16.02
C TRP A 143 -7.61 -5.88 -15.80
N LEU A 144 -8.57 -5.95 -14.87
CA LEU A 144 -9.32 -7.17 -14.57
C LEU A 144 -10.26 -7.61 -15.70
N GLN A 145 -10.70 -6.66 -16.55
CA GLN A 145 -11.54 -6.95 -17.71
C GLN A 145 -10.73 -7.43 -18.93
N GLN A 146 -9.53 -6.90 -19.11
CA GLN A 146 -8.79 -7.03 -20.37
C GLN A 146 -7.55 -7.92 -20.27
N ALA A 147 -6.92 -8.04 -19.10
CA ALA A 147 -5.72 -8.83 -18.93
C ALA A 147 -6.05 -10.31 -18.69
N ASN A 148 -5.23 -11.19 -19.28
CA ASN A 148 -5.25 -12.61 -18.96
C ASN A 148 -4.42 -12.87 -17.69
N ILE A 149 -5.10 -13.15 -16.58
CA ILE A 149 -4.46 -13.43 -15.29
C ILE A 149 -4.69 -14.90 -14.95
N GLU A 150 -3.62 -15.69 -14.87
CA GLU A 150 -3.69 -17.13 -14.63
C GLU A 150 -4.09 -17.46 -13.19
N GLU A 151 -3.61 -16.70 -12.22
CA GLU A 151 -3.82 -16.97 -10.80
C GLU A 151 -5.24 -16.65 -10.32
N ASP A 152 -5.73 -17.43 -9.37
CA ASP A 152 -7.06 -17.26 -8.77
C ASP A 152 -7.08 -16.19 -7.66
N TYR A 153 -5.91 -15.77 -7.19
CA TYR A 153 -5.74 -14.74 -6.17
C TYR A 153 -4.96 -13.57 -6.73
N ILE A 154 -5.23 -12.38 -6.22
CA ILE A 154 -4.52 -11.14 -6.55
C ILE A 154 -3.91 -10.61 -5.26
N PHE A 155 -2.63 -10.22 -5.32
CA PHE A 155 -1.98 -9.41 -4.31
C PHE A 155 -1.90 -7.96 -4.82
N MET A 156 -2.71 -7.08 -4.26
CA MET A 156 -2.64 -5.65 -4.51
C MET A 156 -1.52 -5.06 -3.64
N SER A 157 -0.51 -4.48 -4.29
CA SER A 157 0.69 -3.92 -3.67
C SER A 157 0.95 -2.49 -4.17
N GLU A 158 1.81 -1.74 -3.48
CA GLU A 158 2.23 -0.39 -3.91
C GLU A 158 3.65 -0.38 -4.48
N PRO A 159 4.03 0.64 -5.29
CA PRO A 159 5.40 0.81 -5.77
C PRO A 159 6.43 0.96 -4.64
N ASP A 160 6.06 1.52 -3.50
CA ASP A 160 6.91 1.73 -2.33
C ASP A 160 6.89 0.59 -1.31
N HIS A 161 6.59 -0.61 -1.78
CA HIS A 161 6.77 -1.83 -1.02
C HIS A 161 8.12 -2.47 -1.34
N LEU A 162 8.87 -2.88 -0.32
CA LEU A 162 10.00 -3.79 -0.46
C LEU A 162 9.66 -5.14 0.13
N LEU A 163 9.79 -6.20 -0.69
CA LEU A 163 9.54 -7.55 -0.25
C LEU A 163 10.77 -8.12 0.45
N VAL A 164 10.75 -8.12 1.79
CA VAL A 164 11.86 -8.64 2.61
C VAL A 164 11.87 -10.17 2.71
N LYS A 165 10.71 -10.81 2.51
CA LYS A 165 10.50 -12.26 2.60
C LYS A 165 9.51 -12.73 1.53
N PRO A 166 9.47 -14.03 1.17
CA PRO A 166 8.39 -14.55 0.34
C PRO A 166 7.06 -14.43 1.09
N ILE A 167 6.06 -13.85 0.44
CA ILE A 167 4.72 -13.73 1.02
C ILE A 167 3.96 -15.04 0.74
N PRO A 168 3.49 -15.78 1.76
CA PRO A 168 2.55 -16.88 1.55
C PRO A 168 1.18 -16.31 1.14
N ASN A 169 0.31 -17.12 0.54
CA ASN A 169 -1.07 -16.67 0.36
C ASN A 169 -1.78 -16.64 1.72
N LEU A 170 -1.84 -15.44 2.30
CA LEU A 170 -2.45 -15.17 3.60
C LEU A 170 -3.99 -15.26 3.56
N SER A 171 -4.61 -15.19 2.38
CA SER A 171 -6.04 -15.42 2.22
C SER A 171 -6.39 -16.88 2.45
N ARG A 172 -7.43 -17.13 3.24
CA ARG A 172 -7.91 -18.47 3.57
C ARG A 172 -9.40 -18.44 3.90
N ASP A 173 -10.03 -19.61 3.80
CA ASP A 173 -11.40 -19.84 4.25
C ASP A 173 -12.44 -18.88 3.62
N GLY A 174 -12.20 -18.49 2.37
CA GLY A 174 -13.05 -17.56 1.63
C GLY A 174 -12.82 -16.07 1.95
N LEU A 175 -12.01 -15.75 2.95
CA LEU A 175 -11.71 -14.39 3.38
C LEU A 175 -10.47 -13.83 2.67
N ALA A 176 -10.48 -12.53 2.39
CA ALA A 176 -9.29 -11.79 1.98
C ALA A 176 -8.30 -11.66 3.15
N ALA A 177 -7.06 -11.28 2.87
CA ALA A 177 -6.06 -10.94 3.87
C ALA A 177 -5.60 -9.51 3.65
N ALA A 178 -5.70 -8.67 4.69
CA ALA A 178 -5.48 -7.23 4.57
C ALA A 178 -4.70 -6.69 5.77
N PHE A 179 -3.99 -5.59 5.56
CA PHE A 179 -3.35 -4.86 6.66
C PHE A 179 -4.36 -3.88 7.31
N PRO A 180 -4.47 -3.87 8.65
CA PRO A 180 -5.33 -2.91 9.35
C PRO A 180 -4.65 -1.54 9.47
N PHE A 181 -5.26 -0.51 8.88
CA PHE A 181 -4.80 0.86 8.95
C PHE A 181 -5.46 1.59 10.13
N PHE A 182 -4.64 2.06 11.07
CA PHE A 182 -5.12 2.73 12.28
C PHE A 182 -5.90 4.02 12.01
N TYR A 183 -5.71 4.65 10.84
CA TYR A 183 -6.38 5.88 10.43
C TYR A 183 -7.66 5.64 9.61
N ILE A 184 -7.99 4.39 9.31
CA ILE A 184 -9.29 4.01 8.74
C ILE A 184 -10.19 3.65 9.93
N GLU A 185 -11.06 4.57 10.32
CA GLU A 185 -11.85 4.48 11.55
C GLU A 185 -13.37 4.52 11.26
N PRO A 186 -13.99 3.43 10.73
CA PRO A 186 -15.38 3.46 10.29
C PRO A 186 -16.39 3.91 11.34
N LYS A 187 -16.19 3.49 12.60
CA LYS A 187 -17.05 3.91 13.73
C LYS A 187 -17.04 5.43 13.97
N LYS A 188 -15.86 6.05 13.86
CA LYS A 188 -15.70 7.50 14.08
C LYS A 188 -16.38 8.31 12.99
N PHE A 189 -16.40 7.79 11.76
CA PHE A 189 -16.96 8.45 10.59
C PHE A 189 -18.31 7.86 10.16
N GLU A 190 -19.03 7.17 11.05
CA GLU A 190 -20.27 6.44 10.71
C GLU A 190 -21.27 7.34 9.98
N LYS A 191 -21.55 8.54 10.51
CA LYS A 191 -22.50 9.49 9.90
C LYS A 191 -22.17 9.79 8.43
N ILE A 192 -20.90 9.94 8.08
CA ILE A 192 -20.46 10.21 6.71
C ILE A 192 -20.54 8.94 5.87
N LEU A 193 -20.08 7.81 6.42
CA LEU A 193 -20.04 6.54 5.72
C LEU A 193 -21.43 5.98 5.42
N ARG A 194 -22.47 6.30 6.21
CA ARG A 194 -23.86 5.89 5.92
C ARG A 194 -24.41 6.40 4.59
N LYS A 195 -23.82 7.46 4.01
CA LYS A 195 -24.16 7.91 2.65
C LYS A 195 -23.73 6.90 1.57
N PHE A 196 -22.73 6.07 1.85
CA PHE A 196 -22.11 5.12 0.91
C PHE A 196 -22.29 3.65 1.34
N PHE A 197 -22.61 3.42 2.61
CA PHE A 197 -22.96 2.11 3.20
C PHE A 197 -24.23 2.26 4.05
N PRO A 198 -25.42 2.27 3.40
CA PRO A 198 -26.68 2.52 4.10
C PRO A 198 -27.01 1.46 5.15
N GLU A 199 -27.90 1.78 6.09
CA GLU A 199 -28.18 0.92 7.27
C GLU A 199 -28.72 -0.47 6.90
N ASP A 200 -29.44 -0.59 5.80
CA ASP A 200 -29.96 -1.87 5.28
C ASP A 200 -28.85 -2.81 4.77
N ARG A 201 -27.64 -2.29 4.55
CA ARG A 201 -26.43 -3.09 4.21
C ARG A 201 -25.76 -3.70 5.43
N GLY A 202 -26.22 -3.36 6.64
CA GLY A 202 -25.73 -3.91 7.90
C GLY A 202 -25.01 -2.89 8.80
N PRO A 203 -24.42 -3.35 9.91
CA PRO A 203 -23.75 -2.48 10.88
C PRO A 203 -22.48 -1.86 10.29
N ILE A 204 -22.11 -0.66 10.76
CA ILE A 204 -20.89 0.04 10.30
C ILE A 204 -19.61 -0.77 10.54
N THR A 205 -19.65 -1.70 11.49
CA THR A 205 -18.55 -2.63 11.80
C THR A 205 -18.28 -3.66 10.71
N ASN A 206 -19.13 -3.78 9.69
CA ASN A 206 -18.85 -4.60 8.52
C ASN A 206 -17.80 -3.96 7.60
N ILE A 207 -17.55 -2.65 7.75
CA ILE A 207 -16.44 -1.99 7.09
C ILE A 207 -15.18 -2.25 7.91
N ASP A 208 -14.29 -3.09 7.41
CA ASP A 208 -12.99 -3.33 8.04
C ASP A 208 -12.09 -2.08 7.95
N PRO A 209 -11.18 -1.85 8.93
CA PRO A 209 -10.26 -0.72 8.92
C PRO A 209 -9.09 -0.96 7.96
N ILE A 210 -9.38 -1.09 6.66
CA ILE A 210 -8.43 -1.49 5.62
C ILE A 210 -8.36 -0.46 4.49
N GLY A 211 -7.38 -0.62 3.59
CA GLY A 211 -7.34 0.04 2.29
C GLY A 211 -7.12 -1.00 1.19
N ASN A 212 -6.87 -0.54 -0.03
CA ASN A 212 -6.68 -1.40 -1.20
C ASN A 212 -5.37 -2.20 -1.18
N SER A 213 -4.38 -1.81 -0.37
CA SER A 213 -3.04 -2.41 -0.36
C SER A 213 -2.36 -2.25 1.01
N PRO A 214 -1.61 -3.26 1.50
CA PRO A 214 -1.48 -4.59 0.93
C PRO A 214 -2.74 -5.44 1.20
N VAL A 215 -3.27 -6.07 0.14
CA VAL A 215 -4.39 -7.01 0.24
C VAL A 215 -4.17 -8.21 -0.67
N ILE A 216 -4.41 -9.43 -0.15
CA ILE A 216 -4.52 -10.65 -0.95
C ILE A 216 -5.98 -11.13 -0.93
N LEU A 217 -6.60 -11.25 -2.09
CA LEU A 217 -7.98 -11.70 -2.21
C LEU A 217 -8.20 -12.52 -3.48
N ARG A 218 -9.34 -13.20 -3.59
CA ARG A 218 -9.66 -13.90 -4.83
C ARG A 218 -9.95 -12.93 -5.97
N LYS A 219 -9.50 -13.30 -7.18
CA LYS A 219 -9.70 -12.55 -8.42
C LYS A 219 -11.17 -12.30 -8.73
N ASP A 220 -12.05 -13.27 -8.48
CA ASP A 220 -13.50 -13.13 -8.69
C ASP A 220 -14.15 -12.13 -7.73
N ALA A 221 -13.70 -12.10 -6.46
CA ALA A 221 -14.11 -11.08 -5.50
C ALA A 221 -13.63 -9.68 -5.93
N LEU A 222 -12.36 -9.53 -6.32
CA LEU A 222 -11.84 -8.25 -6.78
C LEU A 222 -12.56 -7.74 -8.05
N LYS A 223 -12.94 -8.63 -8.97
CA LYS A 223 -13.76 -8.27 -10.15
C LYS A 223 -15.11 -7.65 -9.78
N LYS A 224 -15.71 -8.05 -8.66
CA LYS A 224 -16.97 -7.45 -8.15
C LYS A 224 -16.70 -6.13 -7.42
N ILE A 225 -15.64 -6.08 -6.60
CA ILE A 225 -15.27 -4.91 -5.82
C ILE A 225 -14.84 -3.74 -6.71
N ALA A 226 -13.99 -3.97 -7.71
CA ALA A 226 -13.30 -2.88 -8.43
C ALA A 226 -14.24 -1.84 -9.06
N PRO A 227 -15.35 -2.20 -9.74
CA PRO A 227 -16.30 -1.20 -10.25
C PRO A 227 -17.00 -0.40 -9.14
N THR A 228 -17.37 -1.06 -8.03
CA THR A 228 -17.99 -0.38 -6.89
C THR A 228 -17.00 0.51 -6.16
N TRP A 229 -15.76 0.06 -5.98
CA TRP A 229 -14.66 0.84 -5.43
C TRP A 229 -14.46 2.13 -6.23
N MET A 230 -14.37 2.05 -7.57
CA MET A 230 -14.32 3.22 -8.45
C MET A 230 -15.49 4.18 -8.22
N ASN A 231 -16.72 3.66 -8.26
CA ASN A 231 -17.91 4.49 -8.15
C ASN A 231 -18.04 5.16 -6.78
N VAL A 232 -17.73 4.43 -5.70
CA VAL A 232 -17.73 4.96 -4.33
C VAL A 232 -16.63 6.00 -4.18
N SER A 233 -15.43 5.79 -4.74
CA SER A 233 -14.36 6.80 -4.70
C SER A 233 -14.79 8.10 -5.40
N LEU A 234 -15.43 8.00 -6.57
CA LEU A 234 -15.95 9.17 -7.29
C LEU A 234 -17.08 9.86 -6.52
N ALA A 235 -17.97 9.09 -5.89
CA ALA A 235 -19.08 9.63 -5.10
C ALA A 235 -18.56 10.34 -3.84
N MET A 236 -17.62 9.73 -3.11
CA MET A 236 -16.97 10.36 -1.97
C MET A 236 -16.21 11.63 -2.37
N LYS A 237 -15.52 11.62 -3.51
CA LYS A 237 -14.80 12.82 -3.98
C LYS A 237 -15.75 13.98 -4.33
N LYS A 238 -16.97 13.68 -4.77
CA LYS A 238 -18.01 14.69 -5.07
C LYS A 238 -18.76 15.18 -3.83
N ASP A 239 -18.76 14.42 -2.73
CA ASP A 239 -19.40 14.80 -1.47
C ASP A 239 -18.44 15.68 -0.63
N PRO A 240 -18.78 16.96 -0.37
CA PRO A 240 -17.86 17.87 0.33
C PRO A 240 -17.51 17.44 1.77
N GLU A 241 -18.42 16.73 2.45
CA GLU A 241 -18.14 16.26 3.82
C GLU A 241 -17.18 15.07 3.79
N ALA A 242 -17.38 14.12 2.87
CA ALA A 242 -16.50 12.97 2.69
C ALA A 242 -15.11 13.36 2.18
N ASP A 243 -15.03 14.22 1.15
CA ASP A 243 -13.74 14.72 0.62
C ASP A 243 -12.93 15.44 1.71
N LYS A 244 -13.60 16.30 2.49
CA LYS A 244 -12.96 16.99 3.60
C LYS A 244 -12.53 16.05 4.72
N ALA A 245 -13.35 15.05 5.07
CA ALA A 245 -13.08 14.16 6.19
C ALA A 245 -11.99 13.14 5.88
N PHE A 246 -11.99 12.56 4.68
CA PHE A 246 -11.07 11.48 4.32
C PHE A 246 -9.83 11.97 3.57
N GLY A 247 -9.93 13.09 2.85
CA GLY A 247 -8.80 13.71 2.15
C GLY A 247 -8.00 12.72 1.31
N TRP A 248 -6.70 12.62 1.57
CA TRP A 248 -5.79 11.78 0.78
C TRP A 248 -6.07 10.27 0.86
N VAL A 249 -6.73 9.79 1.91
CA VAL A 249 -7.05 8.36 2.11
C VAL A 249 -8.49 8.01 1.73
N LEU A 250 -9.19 8.93 1.06
CA LEU A 250 -10.57 8.74 0.59
C LEU A 250 -10.74 7.48 -0.25
N GLU A 251 -9.82 7.21 -1.17
CA GLU A 251 -9.86 6.02 -2.01
C GLU A 251 -9.80 4.73 -1.16
N MET A 252 -9.00 4.72 -0.08
CA MET A 252 -8.92 3.57 0.84
C MET A 252 -10.23 3.33 1.58
N TYR A 253 -10.91 4.40 2.04
CA TYR A 253 -12.25 4.28 2.62
C TYR A 253 -13.26 3.73 1.59
N ALA A 254 -13.18 4.18 0.34
CA ALA A 254 -14.02 3.66 -0.73
C ALA A 254 -13.76 2.17 -1.01
N TYR A 255 -12.50 1.72 -0.95
CA TYR A 255 -12.17 0.30 -1.07
C TYR A 255 -12.77 -0.53 0.08
N ALA A 256 -12.66 -0.04 1.32
CA ALA A 256 -13.22 -0.71 2.49
C ALA A 256 -14.75 -0.80 2.40
N VAL A 257 -15.43 0.30 2.02
CA VAL A 257 -16.87 0.32 1.77
C VAL A 257 -17.26 -0.65 0.65
N ALA A 258 -16.55 -0.64 -0.47
CA ALA A 258 -16.84 -1.53 -1.59
C ALA A 258 -16.66 -3.02 -1.22
N SER A 259 -15.64 -3.34 -0.41
CA SER A 259 -15.44 -4.69 0.11
C SER A 259 -16.61 -5.13 1.00
N ALA A 260 -17.06 -4.25 1.90
CA ALA A 260 -18.23 -4.51 2.75
C ALA A 260 -19.54 -4.63 1.97
N LEU A 261 -19.74 -3.80 0.93
CA LEU A 261 -20.92 -3.86 0.06
C LEU A 261 -21.02 -5.19 -0.71
N HIS A 262 -19.90 -5.87 -0.95
CA HIS A 262 -19.84 -7.15 -1.66
C HIS A 262 -19.60 -8.36 -0.74
N ASP A 263 -19.79 -8.18 0.57
CA ASP A 263 -19.61 -9.23 1.60
C ASP A 263 -18.22 -9.88 1.57
N VAL A 264 -17.19 -9.12 1.20
CA VAL A 264 -15.79 -9.59 1.18
C VAL A 264 -15.14 -9.27 2.51
N GLY A 265 -15.22 -10.23 3.44
CA GLY A 265 -14.58 -10.14 4.75
C GLY A 265 -13.07 -10.36 4.72
N ASN A 266 -12.37 -9.82 5.72
CA ASN A 266 -10.91 -9.80 5.77
C ASN A 266 -10.34 -10.44 7.04
N ILE A 267 -9.23 -11.16 6.88
CA ILE A 267 -8.32 -11.53 7.96
C ILE A 267 -7.31 -10.39 8.09
N LEU A 268 -7.31 -9.73 9.26
CA LEU A 268 -6.45 -8.59 9.51
C LEU A 268 -5.07 -9.04 9.99
N HIS A 269 -4.04 -8.75 9.20
CA HIS A 269 -2.65 -9.12 9.47
C HIS A 269 -1.84 -7.87 9.85
N LYS A 270 -1.61 -7.66 11.15
CA LYS A 270 -0.72 -6.59 11.63
C LYS A 270 0.73 -6.78 11.18
N ASP A 271 1.17 -8.03 11.04
CA ASP A 271 2.51 -8.37 10.55
C ASP A 271 2.57 -8.45 9.02
N PHE A 272 1.61 -7.88 8.27
CA PHE A 272 1.69 -7.91 6.80
C PHE A 272 2.82 -7.00 6.31
N MET A 273 2.90 -5.79 6.85
CA MET A 273 3.93 -4.81 6.54
C MET A 273 4.38 -4.03 7.78
N ILE A 274 5.54 -3.39 7.68
CA ILE A 274 6.02 -2.37 8.61
C ILE A 274 6.17 -1.01 7.91
N GLN A 275 6.17 0.07 8.68
CA GLN A 275 6.26 1.45 8.24
C GLN A 275 7.36 2.22 9.00
N PRO A 276 8.62 2.10 8.57
CA PRO A 276 9.71 2.89 9.13
C PRO A 276 9.46 4.40 8.91
N PRO A 277 9.94 5.27 9.82
CA PRO A 277 10.81 4.97 10.96
C PRO A 277 10.07 4.48 12.22
N TRP A 278 8.73 4.37 12.19
CA TRP A 278 7.91 4.07 13.37
C TRP A 278 8.02 2.62 13.82
N ASP A 279 8.05 1.70 12.87
CA ASP A 279 8.35 0.29 13.14
C ASP A 279 9.87 0.07 13.05
N THR A 280 10.49 -0.34 14.16
CA THR A 280 11.96 -0.35 14.30
C THR A 280 12.65 -1.64 13.85
N ALA A 281 11.91 -2.73 13.70
CA ALA A 281 12.44 -4.05 13.35
C ALA A 281 11.61 -4.75 12.26
N ILE A 282 12.24 -5.62 11.48
CA ILE A 282 11.53 -6.39 10.43
C ILE A 282 10.64 -7.47 11.05
N GLY A 283 11.11 -8.12 12.11
CA GLY A 283 10.34 -9.11 12.87
C GLY A 283 9.76 -10.22 11.98
N LYS A 284 8.44 -10.44 12.08
CA LYS A 284 7.71 -11.43 11.26
C LYS A 284 7.19 -10.87 9.94
N SER A 285 7.33 -9.57 9.72
CA SER A 285 6.70 -8.89 8.59
C SER A 285 7.35 -9.24 7.25
N TYR A 286 6.56 -9.06 6.19
CA TYR A 286 6.94 -9.43 4.82
C TYR A 286 7.29 -8.24 3.94
N ILE A 287 6.77 -7.06 4.27
CA ILE A 287 6.87 -5.85 3.47
C ILE A 287 7.43 -4.71 4.33
N ILE A 288 8.37 -3.95 3.77
CA ILE A 288 8.66 -2.59 4.23
C ILE A 288 7.88 -1.64 3.33
N HIS A 289 6.99 -0.84 3.91
CA HIS A 289 6.30 0.25 3.22
C HIS A 289 6.94 1.58 3.62
N TYR A 290 7.77 2.13 2.73
CA TYR A 290 8.60 3.32 3.03
C TYR A 290 7.87 4.63 2.72
N THR A 291 6.71 4.81 3.35
CA THR A 291 5.85 5.98 3.11
C THR A 291 6.31 7.24 3.84
N TYR A 292 6.97 7.10 5.00
CA TYR A 292 7.42 8.21 5.83
C TYR A 292 8.88 8.58 5.57
N GLY A 293 9.20 9.86 5.75
CA GLY A 293 10.59 10.31 5.81
C GLY A 293 11.28 9.76 7.06
N CYS A 294 12.49 9.25 6.88
CA CYS A 294 13.37 8.76 7.92
C CYS A 294 14.45 9.81 8.15
N ASP A 295 14.28 10.63 9.20
CA ASP A 295 15.15 11.76 9.54
C ASP A 295 15.87 11.49 10.86
N TYR A 296 17.20 11.56 10.85
CA TYR A 296 18.06 11.27 12.00
C TYR A 296 19.21 12.27 12.11
N ASP A 297 19.64 12.55 13.34
CA ASP A 297 20.94 13.18 13.60
C ASP A 297 22.09 12.17 13.41
N LEU A 298 23.34 12.65 13.41
CA LEU A 298 24.52 11.79 13.26
C LEU A 298 24.75 10.82 14.44
N GLN A 299 24.00 10.97 15.53
CA GLN A 299 24.02 10.03 16.67
C GLN A 299 22.92 8.95 16.55
N GLY A 300 22.16 8.94 15.45
CA GLY A 300 21.13 7.95 15.18
C GLY A 300 19.82 8.20 15.92
N LYS A 301 19.59 9.41 16.45
CA LYS A 301 18.33 9.79 17.09
C LYS A 301 17.41 10.42 16.05
N MET A 302 16.16 9.97 16.04
CA MET A 302 15.14 10.46 15.11
C MET A 302 14.85 11.95 15.37
N THR A 303 14.62 12.72 14.31
CA THR A 303 14.29 14.15 14.37
C THR A 303 12.87 14.43 13.82
N PRO A 304 11.79 14.04 14.54
CA PRO A 304 10.42 14.21 14.04
C PRO A 304 10.09 15.67 13.69
N GLY A 305 9.49 15.87 12.51
CA GLY A 305 9.07 17.20 12.05
C GLY A 305 10.22 18.11 11.59
N LYS A 306 11.46 17.61 11.53
CA LYS A 306 12.63 18.34 11.04
C LYS A 306 13.45 17.46 10.10
N ILE A 307 14.05 18.09 9.09
CA ILE A 307 15.03 17.40 8.24
C ILE A 307 16.25 17.06 9.09
N GLY A 308 16.59 15.78 9.15
CA GLY A 308 17.75 15.27 9.88
C GLY A 308 19.05 15.53 9.13
N GLU A 309 20.18 15.36 9.83
CA GLU A 309 21.52 15.40 9.21
C GLU A 309 21.72 14.22 8.25
N TRP A 310 21.13 13.06 8.58
CA TRP A 310 20.92 11.97 7.65
C TRP A 310 19.42 11.82 7.36
N ARG A 311 19.07 11.62 6.09
CA ARG A 311 17.68 11.48 5.63
C ARG A 311 17.56 10.41 4.56
N PHE A 312 16.49 9.61 4.68
CA PHE A 312 15.87 8.93 3.56
C PHE A 312 14.39 9.32 3.48
N ASP A 313 13.99 10.02 2.42
CA ASP A 313 12.58 10.20 2.06
C ASP A 313 12.44 10.04 0.57
N LYS A 314 11.53 9.16 0.13
CA LYS A 314 11.24 8.98 -1.30
C LYS A 314 10.84 10.29 -2.00
N ARG A 315 10.24 11.24 -1.28
CA ARG A 315 9.85 12.57 -1.79
C ARG A 315 11.05 13.50 -2.03
N SER A 316 12.24 13.14 -1.56
CA SER A 316 13.49 13.79 -1.95
C SER A 316 13.95 13.37 -3.36
N TYR A 317 13.31 12.35 -3.95
CA TYR A 317 13.66 11.78 -5.26
C TYR A 317 12.47 11.88 -6.22
N TYR A 318 12.14 13.11 -6.62
CA TYR A 318 11.28 13.35 -7.79
C TYR A 318 11.99 12.97 -9.09
N ASP A 319 13.31 13.16 -9.11
CA ASP A 319 14.23 12.52 -10.04
C ASP A 319 14.69 11.15 -9.52
N TRP A 320 15.58 10.49 -10.24
CA TRP A 320 16.11 9.18 -9.85
C TRP A 320 16.97 9.28 -8.58
N PRO A 321 16.78 8.38 -7.59
CA PRO A 321 17.71 8.33 -6.47
C PRO A 321 19.08 7.88 -6.99
N PRO A 322 20.18 8.49 -6.50
CA PRO A 322 21.52 8.08 -6.90
C PRO A 322 21.78 6.64 -6.44
N ARG A 323 22.67 5.95 -7.15
CA ARG A 323 23.22 4.67 -6.67
C ARG A 323 24.01 4.93 -5.40
N ASN A 324 24.07 3.93 -4.52
CA ASN A 324 24.86 3.97 -3.30
C ASN A 324 24.49 5.14 -2.36
N LEU A 325 23.21 5.21 -2.00
CA LEU A 325 22.72 6.08 -0.93
C LEU A 325 23.54 5.84 0.35
N SER A 326 23.83 6.92 1.09
CA SER A 326 24.54 6.81 2.37
C SER A 326 23.74 5.94 3.34
N LEU A 327 24.41 4.97 3.95
CA LEU A 327 23.81 4.21 5.03
C LEU A 327 23.53 5.14 6.23
N PRO A 328 22.46 4.88 7.00
CA PRO A 328 22.17 5.66 8.18
C PRO A 328 23.28 5.52 9.24
N PRO A 329 23.43 6.53 10.14
CA PRO A 329 24.41 6.49 11.21
C PRO A 329 24.16 5.34 12.20
N PRO A 330 25.17 4.95 13.00
CA PRO A 330 24.98 4.00 14.10
C PRO A 330 23.85 4.42 15.02
N GLY A 331 23.05 3.46 15.51
CA GLY A 331 21.91 3.72 16.39
C GLY A 331 20.57 3.82 15.67
N VAL A 332 20.56 3.99 14.34
CA VAL A 332 19.33 3.96 13.55
C VAL A 332 18.72 2.55 13.51
N PRO A 333 17.38 2.40 13.60
CA PRO A 333 16.71 1.10 13.64
C PRO A 333 17.00 0.16 12.47
N GLU A 334 16.92 -1.15 12.74
CA GLU A 334 17.12 -2.23 11.76
C GLU A 334 16.27 -2.04 10.50
N SER A 335 15.01 -1.63 10.67
CA SER A 335 14.07 -1.46 9.57
C SER A 335 14.50 -0.39 8.55
N VAL A 336 15.02 0.74 9.03
CA VAL A 336 15.54 1.84 8.19
C VAL A 336 16.86 1.44 7.54
N VAL A 337 17.76 0.79 8.28
CA VAL A 337 19.02 0.25 7.74
C VAL A 337 18.73 -0.73 6.60
N THR A 338 17.75 -1.63 6.80
CA THR A 338 17.34 -2.64 5.81
C THR A 338 16.74 -2.00 4.58
N LEU A 339 15.84 -1.03 4.75
CA LEU A 339 15.26 -0.23 3.66
C LEU A 339 16.36 0.34 2.73
N VAL A 340 17.33 1.06 3.29
CA VAL A 340 18.37 1.73 2.50
C VAL A 340 19.28 0.71 1.83
N LYS A 341 19.67 -0.37 2.52
CA LYS A 341 20.45 -1.47 1.92
C LYS A 341 19.73 -2.09 0.74
N MET A 342 18.43 -2.33 0.87
CA MET A 342 17.62 -2.94 -0.18
C MET A 342 17.45 -2.04 -1.41
N VAL A 343 17.29 -0.73 -1.20
CA VAL A 343 17.30 0.25 -2.29
C VAL A 343 18.67 0.28 -2.97
N ASN A 344 19.76 0.31 -2.20
CA ASN A 344 21.12 0.28 -2.74
C ASN A 344 21.41 -0.97 -3.56
N GLU A 345 21.04 -2.16 -3.07
CA GLU A 345 21.22 -3.40 -3.82
C GLU A 345 20.43 -3.39 -5.13
N ALA A 346 19.15 -2.98 -5.07
CA ALA A 346 18.32 -2.91 -6.28
C ALA A 346 18.90 -1.92 -7.29
N THR A 347 19.20 -0.68 -6.87
CA THR A 347 19.75 0.33 -7.77
C THR A 347 21.11 -0.07 -8.34
N ALA A 348 21.94 -0.81 -7.59
CA ALA A 348 23.21 -1.35 -8.06
C ALA A 348 23.04 -2.39 -9.18
N ASN A 349 22.03 -3.26 -9.08
CA ASN A 349 21.86 -4.42 -9.96
C ASN A 349 20.87 -4.20 -11.11
N ILE A 350 20.04 -3.15 -11.04
CA ILE A 350 19.13 -2.81 -12.14
C ILE A 350 19.93 -2.10 -13.25
N PRO A 351 19.90 -2.60 -14.50
CA PRO A 351 20.59 -1.95 -15.62
C PRO A 351 19.92 -0.63 -15.98
N ASN A 352 20.65 0.29 -16.63
CA ASN A 352 20.11 1.59 -17.08
C ASN A 352 19.37 2.35 -15.94
N TRP A 353 19.92 2.31 -14.73
CA TRP A 353 19.39 3.08 -13.61
C TRP A 353 19.63 4.57 -13.83
N GLY A 354 18.59 5.39 -13.75
CA GLY A 354 18.71 6.84 -13.98
C GLY A 354 18.72 7.27 -15.43
N SER A 355 18.87 6.33 -16.36
CA SER A 355 18.71 6.57 -17.80
C SER A 355 17.27 6.79 -18.12
#